data_AF-A0A3R6SU69-F1
#
_entry.id   AF-A0A3R6SU69-F1
#
_cell.length_a   1.000
_cell.length_b   1.000
_cell.length_c   1.000
_cell.angle_alpha   90.00
_cell.angle_beta   90.00
_cell.angle_gamma   90.00
#
_symmetry.space_group_name_H-M   'P 1'
#
loop_
_entity.id
_entity.type
_entity.pdbx_description
1 polymer ?
#
loop_
_entity_poly.entity_id
_entity_poly.type
_entity_poly.pdbx_seq_one_letter_code
_entity_poly.pdbx_strand_id
1 'polypeptide(L)' 'MKSLEQEFGITLFHRQSRGLILTEEGEIILLYSIVPSGVPGCPDPDG' A
#
# COMPACT_ATOMS: atom_id res chain seq x y z
N MET A 1 1.56 1.27 13.04
CA MET A 1 2.00 2.26 12.04
C MET A 1 3.42 2.71 12.29
N LYS A 2 3.71 3.44 13.37
CA LYS A 2 5.10 3.90 13.65
C LYS A 2 6.16 2.79 13.69
N SER A 3 5.86 1.63 14.27
CA SER A 3 6.82 0.52 14.31
C SER A 3 7.14 -0.04 12.92
N LEU A 4 6.17 -0.04 12.01
CA LEU A 4 6.37 -0.49 10.63
C LEU A 4 7.21 0.52 9.86
N GLU A 5 6.88 1.81 9.98
CA GLU A 5 7.70 2.90 9.42
C GLU A 5 9.15 2.85 9.92
N GLN A 6 9.37 2.58 11.21
CA GLN A 6 10.70 2.46 11.80
C GLN A 6 11.47 1.21 11.34
N GLU A 7 10.80 0.08 11.20
CA GLU A 7 11.41 -1.18 10.76
C GLU A 7 11.90 -1.10 9.31
N PHE A 8 11.10 -0.50 8.44
CA PHE A 8 11.43 -0.35 7.01
C PHE A 8 12.18 0.95 6.68
N GLY A 9 12.33 1.86 7.65
CA GLY A 9 12.97 3.16 7.45
C GLY A 9 12.21 4.08 6.47
N ILE A 10 10.92 3.85 6.28
CA ILE A 10 10.04 4.60 5.37
C ILE A 10 9.02 5.43 6.15
N THR A 11 8.57 6.54 5.58
CA THR A 11 7.44 7.30 6.11
C THR A 11 6.23 6.97 5.24
N LEU A 12 5.11 6.55 5.83
CA LEU A 12 3.87 6.22 5.13
C LEU A 12 2.85 7.35 5.21
N PHE A 13 2.93 8.18 6.26
CA PHE A 13 2.02 9.30 6.45
C PHE A 13 2.77 10.59 6.79
N HIS A 14 2.38 11.68 6.14
CA HIS A 14 2.71 13.02 6.62
C HIS A 14 1.55 13.59 7.44
N ARG A 15 1.90 14.17 8.59
CA ARG A 15 0.94 14.89 9.42
C ARG A 15 0.81 16.33 8.95
N GLN A 16 -0.41 16.71 8.62
CA GLN A 16 -0.80 18.08 8.34
C GLN A 16 -1.73 18.60 9.43
N SER A 17 -1.95 19.92 9.45
CA SER A 17 -2.88 20.58 10.38
C SER A 17 -4.32 20.05 10.29
N ARG A 18 -4.70 19.51 9.14
CA ARG A 18 -6.03 18.93 8.88
C ARG A 18 -6.11 17.41 8.89
N GLY A 19 -5.04 16.69 9.25
CA GLY A 19 -5.06 15.23 9.34
C GLY A 19 -3.78 14.56 8.86
N LEU A 20 -3.92 13.33 8.37
CA LEU A 20 -2.83 12.55 7.79
C LEU A 20 -3.04 12.46 6.29
N ILE A 21 -1.97 12.68 5.53
CA ILE A 21 -1.90 12.37 4.10
C ILE A 21 -0.95 11.20 3.91
N LEU A 22 -1.19 10.38 2.89
CA LEU A 22 -0.25 9.32 2.50
C LEU A 22 0.98 9.94 1.84
N THR A 23 2.12 9.26 1.99
CA THR A 23 3.28 9.44 1.11
C THR A 23 3.11 8.57 -0.14
N GLU A 24 3.99 8.74 -1.11
CA GLU A 24 4.03 7.88 -2.30
C GLU A 24 4.16 6.39 -1.92
N GLU A 25 5.05 6.07 -0.98
CA GLU A 25 5.24 4.71 -0.46
C GLU A 25 3.98 4.21 0.26
N GLY A 26 3.31 5.10 1.00
CA GLY A 26 2.03 4.82 1.65
C GLY A 26 0.93 4.46 0.66
N GLU A 27 0.83 5.19 -0.45
CA GLU A 27 -0.14 4.91 -1.52
C GLU A 27 0.13 3.56 -2.20
N ILE A 28 1.41 3.26 -2.48
CA ILE A 28 1.81 2.00 -3.10
C ILE A 28 1.46 0.80 -2.20
N ILE A 29 1.83 0.86 -0.92
CA ILE A 29 1.55 -0.23 0.03
C ILE A 29 0.05 -0.42 0.21
N LEU A 30 -0.72 0.69 0.27
CA LEU A 30 -2.16 0.62 0.37
C LEU A 30 -2.76 -0.04 -0.88
N LEU A 31 -2.30 0.31 -2.08
CA LEU A 31 -2.74 -0.30 -3.33
C LEU A 31 -2.50 -1.82 -3.30
N TYR A 32 -1.30 -2.27 -2.93
CA TYR A 32 -0.98 -3.69 -2.83
C TYR A 32 -1.74 -4.42 -1.71
N SER A 33 -2.05 -3.73 -0.61
CA SER A 33 -2.85 -4.30 0.49
C SER A 33 -4.32 -4.45 0.13
N ILE A 34 -4.84 -3.67 -0.82
CA ILE A 34 -6.25 -3.74 -1.26
C ILE A 34 -6.44 -4.75 -2.39
N VAL A 35 -5.37 -5.20 -3.06
CA VAL A 35 -5.47 -6.35 -3.98
C VAL A 35 -5.55 -7.62 -3.13
N PRO A 36 -6.73 -8.26 -2.97
CA PRO A 36 -6.75 -9.61 -2.41
C PRO A 36 -5.88 -10.49 -3.31
N SER A 37 -4.91 -11.17 -2.71
CA SER A 37 -4.09 -12.22 -3.36
C SER A 37 -4.94 -13.45 -3.69
N GLY A 38 -5.99 -13.24 -4.51
CA GLY A 38 -7.07 -14.18 -4.75
C GLY A 38 -7.85 -13.83 -6.01
N VAL A 39 -7.14 -13.53 -7.11
CA VAL A 39 -7.72 -13.71 -8.44
C VAL A 39 -7.32 -15.09 -8.97
N PRO A 40 -8.13 -16.14 -8.78
CA PRO A 40 -8.03 -17.30 -9.65
C PRO A 40 -8.66 -16.91 -11.00
N GLY A 41 -7.88 -17.00 -12.07
CA GLY A 41 -8.39 -16.94 -13.44
C GLY A 41 -8.28 -15.57 -14.10
N CYS A 42 -7.07 -15.18 -14.49
CA CYS A 42 -6.95 -14.73 -15.88
C CYS A 42 -7.09 -16.01 -16.73
N PRO A 43 -8.15 -16.18 -17.54
CA PRO A 43 -8.12 -17.25 -18.53
C PRO A 43 -6.95 -16.94 -19.48
N ASP A 44 -6.11 -17.94 -19.71
CA ASP A 44 -5.04 -17.87 -20.70
C ASP A 44 -5.62 -17.40 -22.05
N PRO A 45 -4.97 -16.46 -22.74
CA PRO A 45 -5.46 -15.98 -24.04
C PRO A 45 -5.34 -17.03 -25.16
N ASP A 46 -4.77 -18.20 -24.88
CA ASP A 46 -4.57 -19.28 -25.84
C ASP A 46 -5.12 -20.59 -25.23
N GLY A 47 -6.31 -20.98 -25.67
CA GLY A 47 -6.93 -22.27 -25.33
C GLY A 47 -6.21 -23.47 -25.93
#